data_AF-A0A954IT77-F1
#
_entry.id   AF-A0A954IT77-F1
#
_cell.length_a   1.000
_cell.length_b   1.000
_cell.length_c   1.000
_cell.angle_alpha   90.00
_cell.angle_beta   90.00
_cell.angle_gamma   90.00
#
_symmetry.space_group_name_H-M   'P 1'
#
loop_
_entity.id
_entity.type
_entity.pdbx_description
1 polymer ?
#
loop_
_entity_poly.entity_id
_entity_poly.type
_entity_poly.pdbx_seq_one_letter_code
_entity_poly.pdbx_strand_id
1 'polypeptide(L)'
;MSETVEPSLVERAYRAQVDAMSIPEKMRRTAEMLNFVRNGIARELRAEHPDVSDERLEWLVARRLYANDPGALRLVDEMLRRVPD
;
A
#
# COMPACT_ATOMS: atom_id res chain seq x y z
N MET A 1 -16.56 -30.03 10.95
CA MET A 1 -15.18 -30.54 10.80
C MET A 1 -14.53 -29.70 9.72
N SER A 2 -13.52 -28.91 10.05
CA SER A 2 -12.82 -28.05 9.08
C SER A 2 -11.87 -28.93 8.28
N GLU A 3 -12.12 -29.10 6.99
CA GLU A 3 -11.20 -29.78 6.08
C GLU A 3 -9.89 -29.00 6.04
N THR A 4 -8.79 -29.64 6.41
CA THR A 4 -7.46 -29.00 6.39
C THR A 4 -6.91 -29.17 4.98
N VAL A 5 -6.91 -28.09 4.19
CA VAL A 5 -6.38 -28.12 2.82
C VAL A 5 -4.85 -28.17 2.89
N GLU A 6 -4.26 -29.23 2.34
CA GLU A 6 -2.81 -29.36 2.21
C GLU A 6 -2.24 -28.27 1.28
N PRO A 7 -1.21 -27.53 1.70
CA PRO A 7 -0.62 -26.47 0.88
C PRO A 7 0.08 -27.06 -0.35
N SER A 8 -0.10 -26.40 -1.49
CA SER A 8 0.53 -26.76 -2.77
C SER A 8 2.06 -26.71 -2.71
N LEU A 9 2.72 -27.36 -3.68
CA LEU A 9 4.19 -27.32 -3.79
C LEU A 9 4.73 -25.88 -3.89
N VAL A 10 4.01 -25.01 -4.62
CA VAL A 10 4.37 -23.60 -4.80
C VAL A 10 4.29 -22.85 -3.47
N GLU A 11 3.22 -23.06 -2.71
CA GLU A 11 3.06 -22.41 -1.39
C GLU A 11 4.12 -22.86 -0.40
N ARG A 12 4.48 -24.14 -0.39
CA ARG A 12 5.58 -24.64 0.47
C ARG A 12 6.93 -24.03 0.10
N ALA A 13 7.25 -23.98 -1.19
CA ALA A 13 8.50 -23.37 -1.67
C ALA A 13 8.56 -21.87 -1.34
N TYR A 14 7.45 -21.15 -1.53
CA TYR A 14 7.34 -19.74 -1.16
C TYR A 14 7.56 -19.52 0.34
N ARG A 15 6.89 -20.31 1.19
CA ARG A 15 7.06 -20.22 2.65
C ARG A 15 8.51 -20.47 3.07
N ALA A 16 9.15 -21.52 2.55
CA ALA A 16 10.55 -21.81 2.85
C ALA A 16 11.48 -20.62 2.51
N GLN A 17 11.25 -19.94 1.38
CA GLN A 17 12.00 -18.73 1.03
C GLN A 17 11.71 -17.57 1.98
N VAL A 18 10.45 -17.39 2.39
CA VAL A 18 10.07 -16.35 3.35
C VAL A 18 10.67 -16.58 4.73
N ASP A 19 10.68 -17.83 5.19
CA ASP A 19 11.23 -18.22 6.48
C ASP A 19 12.75 -18.07 6.52
N ALA A 20 13.43 -18.29 5.39
CA ALA A 20 14.87 -18.10 5.25
C ALA A 20 15.29 -16.61 5.21
N MET A 21 14.38 -15.66 4.99
CA MET A 21 14.71 -14.24 4.96
C MET A 21 15.05 -13.70 6.36
N SER A 22 16.10 -12.89 6.43
CA SER A 22 16.41 -12.05 7.59
C SER A 22 15.37 -10.95 7.80
N ILE A 23 15.35 -10.36 9.00
CA ILE A 23 14.44 -9.23 9.31
C ILE A 23 14.66 -8.04 8.35
N PRO A 24 15.90 -7.60 8.06
CA PRO A 24 16.11 -6.51 7.09
C PRO A 24 15.55 -6.82 5.69
N GLU A 25 15.67 -8.05 5.22
CA GLU A 25 15.12 -8.46 3.92
C GLU A 25 13.60 -8.45 3.91
N LYS A 26 12.97 -8.93 4.99
CA LYS A 26 11.51 -8.86 5.16
C LYS A 26 11.02 -7.41 5.16
N MET A 27 11.74 -6.51 5.84
CA MET A 27 11.40 -5.08 5.84
C MET A 27 11.56 -4.44 4.46
N ARG A 28 12.66 -4.71 3.76
CA ARG A 28 12.87 -4.22 2.39
C ARG A 28 11.76 -4.68 1.44
N ARG A 29 11.44 -5.97 1.46
CA ARG A 29 10.36 -6.53 0.63
C ARG A 29 8.99 -5.91 0.96
N THR A 30 8.72 -5.67 2.23
CA THR A 30 7.47 -5.03 2.68
C THR A 30 7.39 -3.59 2.18
N ALA A 31 8.50 -2.84 2.24
CA ALA A 31 8.58 -1.48 1.72
C ALA A 31 8.40 -1.44 0.19
N GLU A 32 9.00 -2.39 -0.55
CA GLU A 32 8.80 -2.54 -2.00
C GLU A 32 7.33 -2.80 -2.35
N MET A 33 6.67 -3.68 -1.61
CA MET A 33 5.25 -3.96 -1.79
C MET A 33 4.38 -2.74 -1.49
N LEU A 34 4.69 -2.00 -0.42
CA LEU A 34 3.98 -0.76 -0.09
C LEU A 34 4.15 0.30 -1.20
N ASN A 35 5.37 0.45 -1.72
CA ASN A 35 5.65 1.38 -2.82
C ASN A 35 4.90 0.97 -4.10
N PHE A 36 4.84 -0.32 -4.40
CA PHE A 36 4.05 -0.83 -5.53
C PHE A 36 2.58 -0.44 -5.41
N VAL A 37 1.97 -0.63 -4.23
CA VAL A 37 0.58 -0.26 -3.96
C VAL A 37 0.37 1.26 -4.11
N ARG A 38 1.23 2.07 -3.49
CA ARG A 38 1.17 3.54 -3.60
C ARG A 38 1.24 4.02 -5.05
N ASN A 39 2.14 3.44 -5.85
CA ASN A 39 2.29 3.77 -7.26
C ASN A 39 1.11 3.30 -8.12
N GLY A 40 0.45 2.20 -7.75
CA GLY A 40 -0.82 1.79 -8.35
C GLY A 40 -1.90 2.86 -8.15
N ILE A 41 -2.12 3.22 -6.88
CA ILE A 41 -3.11 4.23 -6.50
C ILE A 41 -2.82 5.59 -7.16
N ALA A 42 -1.56 6.03 -7.17
CA ALA A 42 -1.16 7.30 -7.79
C ALA A 42 -1.46 7.34 -9.30
N ARG A 43 -1.27 6.23 -10.01
CA ARG A 43 -1.59 6.14 -11.45
C ARG A 43 -3.08 6.23 -11.71
N GLU A 44 -3.90 5.55 -10.90
CA GLU A 44 -5.36 5.66 -10.97
C GLU A 44 -5.82 7.10 -10.72
N LEU A 45 -5.30 7.73 -9.66
CA LEU A 45 -5.64 9.10 -9.31
C LEU A 45 -5.21 10.11 -10.38
N ARG A 46 -4.05 9.96 -11.01
CA ARG A 46 -3.66 10.81 -12.16
C ARG A 46 -4.55 10.62 -13.37
N ALA A 47 -5.07 9.41 -13.60
CA ALA A 47 -6.03 9.20 -14.68
C ALA A 47 -7.37 9.91 -14.41
N GLU A 48 -7.79 9.97 -13.13
CA GLU A 48 -8.99 10.67 -12.69
C GLU A 48 -8.80 12.20 -12.59
N HIS A 49 -7.59 12.64 -12.22
CA HIS A 49 -7.22 14.04 -11.99
C HIS A 49 -5.90 14.36 -12.73
N PRO A 50 -5.93 14.62 -14.05
CA PRO A 50 -4.71 14.78 -14.85
C PRO A 50 -3.81 15.94 -14.44
N ASP A 51 -4.42 17.03 -13.96
CA ASP A 51 -3.73 18.30 -13.66
C ASP A 51 -3.41 18.48 -12.17
N VAL A 52 -3.66 17.47 -11.34
CA VAL A 52 -3.39 17.56 -9.90
C VAL A 52 -1.89 17.71 -9.64
N SER A 53 -1.54 18.62 -8.73
CA SER A 53 -0.14 18.76 -8.31
C SER A 53 0.40 17.47 -7.67
N ASP A 54 1.70 17.21 -7.81
CA ASP A 54 2.34 16.04 -7.21
C ASP A 54 2.17 16.01 -5.68
N GLU A 55 2.25 17.17 -5.03
CA GLU A 55 2.04 17.28 -3.58
C GLU A 55 0.61 16.90 -3.18
N ARG A 56 -0.40 17.36 -3.93
CA ARG A 56 -1.80 16.98 -3.66
C ARG A 56 -2.06 15.52 -3.99
N LEU A 57 -1.44 14.99 -5.04
CA LEU A 57 -1.52 13.57 -5.41
C LEU A 57 -1.05 12.67 -4.27
N GLU A 58 0.07 13.00 -3.62
CA GLU A 58 0.58 12.24 -2.48
C GLU A 58 -0.45 12.15 -1.34
N TRP A 59 -1.13 13.25 -1.02
CA TRP A 59 -2.17 13.27 -0.01
C TRP A 59 -3.42 12.50 -0.43
N LEU A 60 -3.82 12.56 -1.70
CA LEU A 60 -4.92 11.75 -2.23
C LEU A 60 -4.59 10.25 -2.18
N VAL A 61 -3.35 9.86 -2.46
CA VAL A 61 -2.86 8.48 -2.29
C VAL A 61 -2.95 8.07 -0.83
N ALA A 62 -2.47 8.92 0.09
CA ALA A 62 -2.58 8.65 1.53
C ALA A 62 -4.03 8.48 1.98
N ARG A 63 -4.95 9.30 1.46
CA ARG A 63 -6.38 9.23 1.79
C ARG A 63 -6.99 7.87 1.40
N ARG A 64 -6.65 7.35 0.22
CA ARG A 64 -7.07 6.00 -0.20
C ARG A 64 -6.41 4.90 0.63
N LEU A 65 -5.10 5.02 0.92
CA LEU A 65 -4.34 4.02 1.68
C LEU A 65 -4.86 3.87 3.12
N TYR A 66 -5.27 4.97 3.74
CA TYR A 66 -5.74 5.01 5.13
C TYR A 66 -7.27 5.08 5.26
N ALA A 67 -8.02 4.71 4.23
CA ALA A 67 -9.49 4.84 4.19
C ALA A 67 -10.24 4.18 5.39
N ASN A 68 -9.61 3.20 6.04
CA ASN A 68 -10.18 2.48 7.19
C ASN A 68 -9.62 2.95 8.55
N ASP A 69 -8.80 4.01 8.57
CA ASP A 69 -8.26 4.62 9.79
C ASP A 69 -8.81 6.05 9.95
N PRO A 70 -9.84 6.25 10.79
CA PRO A 70 -10.43 7.57 11.00
C PRO A 70 -9.45 8.60 11.56
N GLY A 71 -8.44 8.17 12.33
CA GLY A 71 -7.43 9.06 12.88
C GLY A 71 -6.53 9.61 11.79
N ALA A 72 -5.99 8.73 10.95
CA ALA A 72 -5.16 9.08 9.81
C ALA A 72 -5.94 9.91 8.77
N LEU A 73 -7.19 9.54 8.47
CA LEU A 73 -8.03 10.28 7.52
C LEU A 73 -8.21 11.74 7.91
N ARG A 74 -8.47 12.03 9.20
CA ARG A 74 -8.59 13.42 9.67
C ARG A 74 -7.34 14.24 9.40
N LEU A 75 -6.16 13.65 9.63
CA LEU A 75 -4.88 14.32 9.38
C LEU A 75 -4.64 14.55 7.88
N VAL A 76 -4.96 13.55 7.05
CA VAL A 76 -4.83 13.68 5.59
C VAL A 76 -5.79 14.73 5.04
N ASP A 77 -7.05 14.74 5.48
CA ASP A 77 -8.05 15.72 5.06
C ASP A 77 -7.70 17.15 5.53
N GLU A 78 -6.96 17.30 6.65
CA GLU A 78 -6.39 18.58 7.04
C GLU A 78 -5.30 19.05 6.08
N MET A 79 -4.40 18.15 5.67
CA MET A 79 -3.34 18.48 4.72
C MET A 79 -3.90 18.80 3.32
N LEU A 80 -4.89 18.05 2.85
CA LEU A 80 -5.57 18.32 1.57
C LEU A 80 -6.25 19.69 1.51
N ARG A 81 -6.65 20.27 2.65
CA ARG A 81 -7.18 21.65 2.70
C ARG A 81 -6.11 22.72 2.61
N ARG A 82 -4.85 22.38 2.91
CA ARG A 82 -3.70 23.29 2.91
C ARG A 82 -2.97 23.30 1.57
N VAL A 83 -3.06 22.21 0.80
CA VAL A 83 -2.43 22.08 -0.51
C VAL A 83 -3.45 22.48 -1.60
N PRO A 84 -3.11 23.42 -2.49
CA PRO A 84 -3.99 23.83 -3.60
C PRO A 84 -4.23 22.68 -4.57
N ASP A 85 -5.38 22.74 -5.28
CA ASP A 85 -5.73 21.80 -6.35
C ASP A 85 -4.67 21.78 -7.48
#